data_AF-A0A954X087-F1
#
_entry.id   AF-A0A954X087-F1
#
_cell.length_a   1.000
_cell.length_b   1.000
_cell.length_c   1.000
_cell.angle_alpha   90.00
_cell.angle_beta   90.00
_cell.angle_gamma   90.00
#
_symmetry.space_group_name_H-M   'P 1'
#
loop_
_entity.id
_entity.type
_entity.pdbx_description
1 polymer ?
#
loop_
_entity_poly.entity_id
_entity_poly.type
_entity_poly.pdbx_seq_one_letter_code
_entity_poly.pdbx_strand_id
1 'polypeptide(L)'
;MMASDEGTPRMVEIAGYVREGANAYLKQQYKVVAVFFLVIVILLAISAYVLGVQSKFVPFAFLTGGFFSGLAGWFGMKTATWASSRTAAGAQKSLNQGLQVAFRSGAVMGLTVVGLGLLDITLWFGFLYWVWPKMVDAEYHMTLIDITVTMLCFGMGASSQALFARVGGGIFTKAADVGADLVGKVEQGIPEDDPRNPATIADNVGDNVGDVAGMGADLYESYCGSILATAALGVAAFSTPALLPDGMTSEIAQLKSLFLPMAIAGVGIFLSILGIYMVRTQEDATQKNLLAALGRGINLSTILVVVAAVVLAKWLMPAVEGTLIAGIPGVAFSVIVGLAAGWLIGKWTEYATSDEYAPTKNLAEQALTGPATIIIGGIADGMMSVWFPVIVVCGGTLAAFGFAAGWSNVNEVSHFALGLYGVGIAAVGMLSTLGITLATDAYGPIADNAGGNAEMSHLEPIVRQRTDALDSLGNTTAATGKGFAIGSAALTALALLAAYVEEVRVGFERWGEAVVKTVDEDGFYKVSAGFVVEKHGDEAHTYLFMPDDRRDERLK
;
A
#
# COMPACT_ATOMS: atom_id res chain seq x y z
N MET A 1 -5.40 20.04 14.97
CA MET A 1 -6.36 20.45 13.93
C MET A 1 -7.68 20.91 14.54
N MET A 2 -8.44 20.08 15.28
CA MET A 2 -9.79 20.48 15.75
C MET A 2 -9.84 21.75 16.62
N ALA A 3 -8.80 22.00 17.42
CA ALA A 3 -8.66 23.20 18.23
C ALA A 3 -8.30 24.47 17.42
N SER A 4 -7.96 24.33 16.14
CA SER A 4 -7.72 25.46 15.24
C SER A 4 -9.05 26.13 14.85
N ASP A 5 -8.98 27.44 14.67
CA ASP A 5 -10.07 28.30 14.22
C ASP A 5 -10.64 27.83 12.86
N GLU A 6 -11.97 27.76 12.74
CA GLU A 6 -12.65 27.40 11.48
C GLU A 6 -12.77 28.58 10.50
N GLY A 7 -12.40 29.79 10.94
CA GLY A 7 -12.47 31.00 10.13
C GLY A 7 -13.82 31.70 10.24
N THR A 8 -14.22 32.41 9.19
CA THR A 8 -15.43 33.23 9.20
C THR A 8 -16.70 32.37 9.11
N PRO A 9 -17.89 32.88 9.49
CA PRO A 9 -19.15 32.15 9.33
C PRO A 9 -19.39 31.65 7.90
N ARG A 10 -18.95 32.43 6.88
CA ARG A 10 -19.06 32.06 5.47
C ARG A 10 -18.17 30.86 5.12
N MET A 11 -16.93 30.84 5.62
CA MET A 11 -16.01 29.72 5.42
C MET A 11 -16.56 28.41 6.03
N VAL A 12 -17.15 28.51 7.22
CA VAL A 12 -17.80 27.39 7.93
C VAL A 12 -19.00 26.87 7.14
N GLU A 13 -19.82 27.77 6.60
CA GLU A 13 -20.99 27.44 5.77
C GLU A 13 -20.57 26.65 4.51
N ILE A 14 -19.60 27.16 3.75
CA ILE A 14 -19.09 26.52 2.53
C ILE A 14 -18.50 25.14 2.84
N ALA A 15 -17.65 25.04 3.86
CA ALA A 15 -17.14 23.74 4.32
C ALA A 15 -18.27 22.82 4.81
N GLY A 16 -19.38 23.36 5.29
CA GLY A 16 -20.61 22.63 5.62
C GLY A 16 -21.21 21.93 4.40
N TYR A 17 -21.36 22.65 3.27
CA TYR A 17 -21.86 22.07 2.03
C TYR A 17 -20.96 20.97 1.48
N VAL A 18 -19.63 21.18 1.49
CA VAL A 18 -18.66 20.16 1.07
C VAL A 18 -18.74 18.92 1.98
N ARG A 19 -18.81 19.13 3.31
CA ARG A 19 -19.01 18.03 4.27
C ARG A 19 -20.28 17.25 3.97
N GLU A 20 -21.39 17.93 3.73
CA GLU A 20 -22.67 17.28 3.46
C GLU A 20 -22.62 16.47 2.16
N GLY A 21 -22.11 17.07 1.08
CA GLY A 21 -21.93 16.42 -0.22
C GLY A 21 -21.04 15.18 -0.15
N ALA A 22 -19.87 15.29 0.47
CA ALA A 22 -18.95 14.16 0.63
C ALA A 22 -19.57 13.01 1.43
N ASN A 23 -20.35 13.33 2.49
CA ASN A 23 -21.05 12.32 3.27
C ASN A 23 -22.21 11.67 2.50
N ALA A 24 -22.94 12.43 1.69
CA ALA A 24 -24.01 11.91 0.86
C ALA A 24 -23.45 10.94 -0.20
N TYR A 25 -22.35 11.34 -0.86
CA TYR A 25 -21.67 10.51 -1.85
C TYR A 25 -21.16 9.19 -1.25
N LEU A 26 -20.39 9.25 -0.15
CA LEU A 26 -19.82 8.04 0.47
C LEU A 26 -20.90 7.08 0.98
N LYS A 27 -22.02 7.60 1.53
CA LYS A 27 -23.16 6.76 1.90
C LYS A 27 -23.73 6.00 0.70
N GLN A 28 -23.88 6.67 -0.44
CA GLN A 28 -24.39 6.05 -1.66
C GLN A 28 -23.41 5.03 -2.22
N GLN A 29 -22.11 5.36 -2.27
CA GLN A 29 -21.07 4.43 -2.70
C GLN A 29 -21.04 3.17 -1.83
N TYR A 30 -21.02 3.34 -0.50
CA TYR A 30 -20.97 2.21 0.43
C TYR A 30 -22.22 1.33 0.37
N LYS A 31 -23.39 1.91 0.06
CA LYS A 31 -24.61 1.12 -0.17
C LYS A 31 -24.46 0.19 -1.38
N VAL A 32 -23.91 0.68 -2.49
CA VAL A 32 -23.70 -0.15 -3.70
C VAL A 32 -22.63 -1.20 -3.44
N VAL A 33 -21.52 -0.81 -2.83
CA VAL A 33 -20.43 -1.71 -2.43
C VAL A 33 -20.95 -2.81 -1.49
N ALA A 34 -21.80 -2.50 -0.52
CA ALA A 34 -22.33 -3.48 0.42
C ALA A 34 -23.11 -4.61 -0.30
N VAL A 35 -23.82 -4.29 -1.38
CA VAL A 35 -24.49 -5.30 -2.22
C VAL A 35 -23.47 -6.20 -2.91
N PHE A 36 -22.40 -5.63 -3.46
CA PHE A 36 -21.31 -6.41 -4.05
C PHE A 36 -20.65 -7.34 -3.02
N PHE A 37 -20.31 -6.82 -1.84
CA PHE A 37 -19.72 -7.60 -0.75
C PHE A 37 -20.62 -8.73 -0.30
N LEU A 38 -21.94 -8.49 -0.19
CA LEU A 38 -22.89 -9.54 0.15
C LEU A 38 -22.86 -10.70 -0.85
N VAL A 39 -22.82 -10.40 -2.16
CA VAL A 39 -22.74 -11.43 -3.20
C VAL A 39 -21.44 -12.23 -3.09
N ILE A 40 -20.30 -11.55 -2.96
CA ILE A 40 -19.00 -12.23 -2.88
C ILE A 40 -18.90 -13.07 -1.60
N VAL A 41 -19.40 -12.57 -0.47
CA VAL A 41 -19.42 -13.34 0.78
C VAL A 41 -20.26 -14.60 0.67
N ILE A 42 -21.41 -14.55 -0.02
CA ILE A 42 -22.22 -15.75 -0.25
C ILE A 42 -21.44 -16.77 -1.08
N LEU A 43 -20.73 -16.33 -2.14
CA LEU A 43 -19.91 -17.21 -2.97
C LEU A 43 -18.74 -17.82 -2.17
N LEU A 44 -18.04 -17.02 -1.38
CA LEU A 44 -16.96 -17.49 -0.50
C LEU A 44 -17.49 -18.42 0.59
N ALA A 45 -18.68 -18.16 1.13
CA ALA A 45 -19.31 -19.03 2.12
C ALA A 45 -19.71 -20.39 1.51
N ILE A 46 -20.24 -20.42 0.29
CA ILE A 46 -20.50 -21.68 -0.42
C ILE A 46 -19.18 -22.44 -0.63
N SER A 47 -18.13 -21.75 -1.08
CA SER A 47 -16.80 -22.33 -1.26
C SER A 47 -16.23 -22.94 0.02
N ALA A 48 -16.36 -22.23 1.14
CA ALA A 48 -15.79 -22.64 2.42
C ALA A 48 -16.63 -23.68 3.18
N TYR A 49 -17.96 -23.54 3.21
CA TYR A 49 -18.86 -24.38 4.04
C TYR A 49 -19.56 -25.50 3.27
N VAL A 50 -19.78 -25.36 1.96
CA VAL A 50 -20.49 -26.37 1.15
C VAL A 50 -19.49 -27.22 0.37
N LEU A 51 -18.56 -26.58 -0.34
CA LEU A 51 -17.58 -27.28 -1.17
C LEU A 51 -16.36 -27.75 -0.37
N GLY A 52 -16.07 -27.12 0.77
CA GLY A 52 -14.92 -27.46 1.62
C GLY A 52 -13.56 -27.19 0.95
N VAL A 53 -13.52 -26.33 -0.07
CA VAL A 53 -12.30 -26.02 -0.85
C VAL A 53 -11.55 -24.79 -0.33
N GLN A 54 -12.06 -24.14 0.71
CA GLN A 54 -11.50 -22.93 1.32
C GLN A 54 -11.64 -22.97 2.85
N SER A 55 -10.77 -22.22 3.53
CA SER A 55 -10.87 -22.05 4.99
C SER A 55 -12.18 -21.39 5.38
N LYS A 56 -12.81 -21.89 6.47
CA LYS A 56 -14.08 -21.38 7.02
C LYS A 56 -14.01 -19.91 7.44
N PHE A 57 -12.80 -19.39 7.64
CA PHE A 57 -12.56 -17.99 8.02
C PHE A 57 -12.48 -17.04 6.82
N VAL A 58 -12.26 -17.53 5.61
CA VAL A 58 -12.08 -16.71 4.40
C VAL A 58 -13.23 -15.72 4.17
N PRO A 59 -14.52 -16.08 4.30
CA PRO A 59 -15.62 -15.12 4.12
C PRO A 59 -15.57 -13.97 5.14
N PHE A 60 -15.12 -14.24 6.37
CA PHE A 60 -14.99 -13.24 7.42
C PHE A 60 -13.76 -12.37 7.23
N ALA A 61 -12.62 -12.96 6.87
CA ALA A 61 -11.41 -12.22 6.53
C ALA A 61 -11.66 -11.23 5.38
N PHE A 62 -12.35 -11.67 4.32
CA PHE A 62 -12.77 -10.80 3.22
C PHE A 62 -13.62 -9.62 3.71
N LEU A 63 -14.59 -9.85 4.59
CA LEU A 63 -15.44 -8.79 5.15
C LEU A 63 -14.65 -7.79 6.00
N THR A 64 -13.78 -8.26 6.89
CA THR A 64 -13.02 -7.36 7.77
C THR A 64 -12.03 -6.51 6.98
N GLY A 65 -11.34 -7.09 5.99
CA GLY A 65 -10.40 -6.33 5.14
C GLY A 65 -11.10 -5.22 4.36
N GLY A 66 -12.29 -5.49 3.79
CA GLY A 66 -13.10 -4.45 3.15
C GLY A 66 -13.64 -3.41 4.14
N PHE A 67 -14.05 -3.84 5.32
CA PHE A 67 -14.54 -2.95 6.38
C PHE A 67 -13.47 -1.95 6.84
N PHE A 68 -12.25 -2.44 7.17
CA PHE A 68 -11.16 -1.58 7.62
C PHE A 68 -10.61 -0.69 6.49
N SER A 69 -10.57 -1.18 5.25
CA SER A 69 -10.25 -0.35 4.08
C SER A 69 -11.25 0.81 3.91
N GLY A 70 -12.56 0.52 4.01
CA GLY A 70 -13.60 1.55 3.96
C GLY A 70 -13.50 2.51 5.14
N LEU A 71 -13.25 1.99 6.34
CA LEU A 71 -13.08 2.80 7.54
C LEU A 71 -11.88 3.76 7.43
N ALA A 72 -10.77 3.32 6.84
CA ALA A 72 -9.60 4.14 6.59
C ALA A 72 -9.92 5.30 5.64
N GLY A 73 -10.59 5.03 4.51
CA GLY A 73 -11.05 6.07 3.58
C GLY A 73 -12.05 7.04 4.23
N TRP A 74 -12.96 6.53 5.05
CA TRP A 74 -13.94 7.35 5.77
C TRP A 74 -13.31 8.30 6.78
N PHE A 75 -12.36 7.82 7.60
CA PHE A 75 -11.62 8.67 8.54
C PHE A 75 -10.77 9.72 7.82
N GLY A 76 -10.16 9.37 6.69
CA GLY A 76 -9.44 10.30 5.82
C GLY A 76 -10.34 11.44 5.36
N MET A 77 -11.45 11.12 4.69
CA MET A 77 -12.43 12.11 4.20
C MET A 77 -12.98 12.98 5.33
N LYS A 78 -13.33 12.38 6.47
CA LYS A 78 -13.79 13.15 7.63
C LYS A 78 -12.75 14.17 8.03
N THR A 79 -11.51 13.74 8.23
CA THR A 79 -10.46 14.67 8.66
C THR A 79 -10.23 15.78 7.64
N ALA A 80 -10.17 15.46 6.35
CA ALA A 80 -9.96 16.43 5.28
C ALA A 80 -11.07 17.49 5.21
N THR A 81 -12.34 17.05 5.21
CA THR A 81 -13.50 17.95 5.17
C THR A 81 -13.66 18.83 6.42
N TRP A 82 -13.14 18.41 7.58
CA TRP A 82 -13.07 19.25 8.78
C TRP A 82 -11.86 20.20 8.78
N ALA A 83 -10.83 19.90 7.99
CA ALA A 83 -9.57 20.64 7.98
C ALA A 83 -9.53 21.79 6.98
N SER A 84 -10.23 21.71 5.84
CA SER A 84 -10.13 22.68 4.74
C SER A 84 -10.36 24.14 5.17
N SER A 85 -11.47 24.45 5.83
CA SER A 85 -11.73 25.82 6.33
C SER A 85 -10.71 26.28 7.37
N ARG A 86 -10.22 25.37 8.21
CA ARG A 86 -9.17 25.65 9.21
C ARG A 86 -7.82 25.92 8.57
N THR A 87 -7.52 25.25 7.45
CA THR A 87 -6.32 25.49 6.65
C THR A 87 -6.39 26.88 6.03
N ALA A 88 -7.52 27.26 5.44
CA ALA A 88 -7.75 28.61 4.92
C ALA A 88 -7.66 29.68 6.02
N ALA A 89 -8.21 29.41 7.22
CA ALA A 89 -8.08 30.28 8.39
C ALA A 89 -6.63 30.39 8.90
N GLY A 90 -5.86 29.30 8.80
CA GLY A 90 -4.42 29.31 9.04
C GLY A 90 -3.67 30.17 8.04
N ALA A 91 -4.01 30.04 6.75
CA ALA A 91 -3.40 30.79 5.66
C ALA A 91 -3.68 32.31 5.73
N GLN A 92 -4.76 32.75 6.38
CA GLN A 92 -4.95 34.18 6.72
C GLN A 92 -3.85 34.71 7.63
N LYS A 93 -3.38 33.90 8.58
CA LYS A 93 -2.34 34.30 9.53
C LYS A 93 -0.95 34.14 8.90
N SER A 94 -0.64 32.98 8.34
CA SER A 94 0.71 32.65 7.87
C SER A 94 0.72 31.43 6.95
N LEU A 95 1.70 31.35 6.04
CA LEU A 95 1.86 30.20 5.14
C LEU A 95 2.16 28.93 5.95
N ASN A 96 3.04 29.04 6.95
CA ASN A 96 3.42 27.92 7.81
C ASN A 96 2.24 27.45 8.68
N GLN A 97 1.36 28.34 9.12
CA GLN A 97 0.18 27.95 9.89
C GLN A 97 -0.82 27.18 9.01
N GLY A 98 -1.05 27.62 7.77
CA GLY A 98 -1.80 26.86 6.77
C GLY A 98 -1.21 25.47 6.54
N LEU A 99 0.10 25.41 6.23
CA LEU A 99 0.84 24.15 6.04
C LEU A 99 0.69 23.21 7.23
N GLN A 100 0.88 23.69 8.46
CA GLN A 100 0.81 22.83 9.65
C GLN A 100 -0.58 22.27 9.90
N VAL A 101 -1.65 23.04 9.63
CA VAL A 101 -3.01 22.54 9.77
C VAL A 101 -3.28 21.47 8.72
N ALA A 102 -2.99 21.74 7.44
CA ALA A 102 -3.20 20.79 6.36
C ALA A 102 -2.36 19.52 6.55
N PHE A 103 -1.05 19.65 6.81
CA PHE A 103 -0.14 18.52 6.94
C PHE A 103 -0.47 17.64 8.17
N ARG A 104 -0.79 18.24 9.32
CA ARG A 104 -1.22 17.46 10.50
C ARG A 104 -2.56 16.77 10.28
N SER A 105 -3.41 17.30 9.41
CA SER A 105 -4.68 16.67 9.04
C SER A 105 -4.45 15.49 8.11
N GLY A 106 -3.58 15.65 7.10
CA GLY A 106 -3.11 14.54 6.28
C GLY A 106 -2.42 13.45 7.10
N ALA A 107 -1.67 13.81 8.14
CA ALA A 107 -1.05 12.86 9.06
C ALA A 107 -2.05 11.98 9.81
N VAL A 108 -3.24 12.48 10.15
CA VAL A 108 -4.29 11.65 10.76
C VAL A 108 -4.72 10.55 9.79
N MET A 109 -4.89 10.87 8.51
CA MET A 109 -5.21 9.87 7.49
C MET A 109 -4.07 8.84 7.35
N GLY A 110 -2.83 9.32 7.19
CA GLY A 110 -1.65 8.45 7.09
C GLY A 110 -1.52 7.46 8.25
N LEU A 111 -1.64 7.96 9.48
CA LEU A 111 -1.55 7.14 10.70
C LEU A 111 -2.76 6.22 10.89
N THR A 112 -3.95 6.63 10.45
CA THR A 112 -5.15 5.79 10.51
C THR A 112 -5.03 4.61 9.56
N VAL A 113 -4.54 4.83 8.34
CA VAL A 113 -4.34 3.77 7.34
C VAL A 113 -3.39 2.70 7.85
N VAL A 114 -2.17 3.09 8.25
CA VAL A 114 -1.15 2.13 8.74
C VAL A 114 -1.56 1.52 10.08
N GLY A 115 -2.20 2.30 10.95
CA GLY A 115 -2.65 1.85 12.27
C GLY A 115 -3.77 0.82 12.19
N LEU A 116 -4.81 1.07 11.38
CA LEU A 116 -5.89 0.11 11.15
C LEU A 116 -5.39 -1.14 10.43
N GLY A 117 -4.48 -1.00 9.46
CA GLY A 117 -3.90 -2.14 8.75
C GLY A 117 -3.14 -3.08 9.67
N LEU A 118 -2.21 -2.54 10.46
CA LEU A 118 -1.44 -3.36 11.40
C LEU A 118 -2.32 -3.91 12.53
N LEU A 119 -3.33 -3.16 12.98
CA LEU A 119 -4.30 -3.63 13.96
C LEU A 119 -5.08 -4.84 13.43
N ASP A 120 -5.61 -4.78 12.21
CA ASP A 120 -6.38 -5.89 11.63
C ASP A 120 -5.51 -7.15 11.48
N ILE A 121 -4.29 -7.01 10.95
CA ILE A 121 -3.31 -8.11 10.83
C ILE A 121 -3.02 -8.74 12.20
N THR A 122 -2.72 -7.91 13.21
CA THR A 122 -2.34 -8.41 14.54
C THR A 122 -3.51 -9.07 15.27
N LEU A 123 -4.73 -8.53 15.13
CA LEU A 123 -5.94 -9.13 15.72
C LEU A 123 -6.26 -10.48 15.07
N TRP A 124 -6.22 -10.58 13.74
CA TRP A 124 -6.45 -11.83 13.04
C TRP A 124 -5.40 -12.89 13.37
N PHE A 125 -4.12 -12.51 13.34
CA PHE A 125 -3.03 -13.42 13.71
C PHE A 125 -3.20 -13.90 15.16
N GLY A 126 -3.43 -12.98 16.11
CA GLY A 126 -3.61 -13.33 17.53
C GLY A 126 -4.82 -14.21 17.76
N PHE A 127 -5.93 -13.98 17.04
CA PHE A 127 -7.11 -14.82 17.10
C PHE A 127 -6.83 -16.23 16.57
N LEU A 128 -6.31 -16.37 15.35
CA LEU A 128 -6.10 -17.66 14.70
C LEU A 128 -4.99 -18.48 15.37
N TYR A 129 -3.94 -17.82 15.88
CA TYR A 129 -2.78 -18.50 16.46
C TYR A 129 -2.92 -18.78 17.97
N TRP A 130 -3.55 -17.90 18.76
CA TRP A 130 -3.63 -18.09 20.22
C TRP A 130 -5.03 -18.41 20.75
N VAL A 131 -6.09 -17.92 20.11
CA VAL A 131 -7.46 -18.06 20.61
C VAL A 131 -8.14 -19.29 20.02
N TRP A 132 -8.08 -19.45 18.70
CA TRP A 132 -8.71 -20.56 18.00
C TRP A 132 -8.26 -21.94 18.50
N PRO A 133 -6.95 -22.23 18.69
CA PRO A 133 -6.51 -23.54 19.19
C PRO A 133 -7.00 -23.90 20.59
N LYS A 134 -7.45 -22.90 21.38
CA LYS A 134 -8.03 -23.12 22.72
C LYS A 134 -9.54 -23.41 22.68
N MET A 135 -10.18 -23.15 21.54
CA MET A 135 -11.62 -23.33 21.34
C MET A 135 -11.97 -24.62 20.63
N VAL A 136 -10.99 -25.28 20.02
CA VAL A 136 -11.18 -26.49 19.22
C VAL A 136 -10.16 -27.56 19.56
N ASP A 137 -10.49 -28.80 19.22
CA ASP A 137 -9.58 -29.93 19.36
C ASP A 137 -8.34 -29.79 18.46
N ALA A 138 -7.26 -30.49 18.83
CA ALA A 138 -5.96 -30.40 18.17
C ALA A 138 -5.99 -30.69 16.65
N GLU A 139 -6.93 -31.53 16.20
CA GLU A 139 -7.12 -31.86 14.78
C GLU A 139 -7.60 -30.67 13.93
N TYR A 140 -8.18 -29.63 14.56
CA TYR A 140 -8.67 -28.42 13.89
C TYR A 140 -7.72 -27.22 14.06
N HIS A 141 -6.53 -27.46 14.62
CA HIS A 141 -5.50 -26.43 14.72
C HIS A 141 -5.01 -26.07 13.31
N MET A 142 -4.84 -24.78 13.06
CA MET A 142 -4.35 -24.29 11.78
C MET A 142 -2.83 -24.21 11.82
N THR A 143 -2.20 -24.66 10.74
CA THR A 143 -0.75 -24.46 10.55
C THR A 143 -0.45 -22.97 10.30
N LEU A 144 0.81 -22.55 10.46
CA LEU A 144 1.20 -21.17 10.12
C LEU A 144 0.95 -20.83 8.64
N ILE A 145 1.08 -21.83 7.76
CA ILE A 145 0.74 -21.72 6.34
C ILE A 145 -0.75 -21.41 6.21
N ASP A 146 -1.62 -22.23 6.80
CA ASP A 146 -3.08 -22.01 6.74
C ASP A 146 -3.50 -20.66 7.31
N ILE A 147 -2.87 -20.21 8.40
CA ILE A 147 -3.13 -18.90 9.01
C ILE A 147 -2.76 -17.78 8.04
N THR A 148 -1.54 -17.78 7.51
CA THR A 148 -1.06 -16.72 6.61
C THR A 148 -1.84 -16.65 5.30
N VAL A 149 -2.21 -17.80 4.73
CA VAL A 149 -3.06 -17.89 3.53
C VAL A 149 -4.46 -17.40 3.80
N THR A 150 -5.05 -17.78 4.93
CA THR A 150 -6.37 -17.28 5.33
C THR A 150 -6.36 -15.76 5.48
N MET A 151 -5.28 -15.20 6.06
CA MET A 151 -5.12 -13.76 6.21
C MET A 151 -4.93 -13.06 4.85
N LEU A 152 -4.21 -13.64 3.89
CA LEU A 152 -4.11 -13.09 2.53
C LEU A 152 -5.48 -12.80 1.89
N CYS A 153 -6.52 -13.58 2.23
CA CYS A 153 -7.87 -13.36 1.75
C CYS A 153 -8.54 -12.07 2.25
N PHE A 154 -8.10 -11.47 3.37
CA PHE A 154 -8.60 -10.14 3.73
C PHE A 154 -8.11 -9.07 2.75
N GLY A 155 -6.90 -9.26 2.17
CA GLY A 155 -6.35 -8.39 1.13
C GLY A 155 -7.32 -8.26 -0.04
N MET A 156 -7.94 -9.36 -0.47
CA MET A 156 -8.98 -9.37 -1.51
C MET A 156 -10.18 -8.47 -1.18
N GLY A 157 -10.62 -8.47 0.08
CA GLY A 157 -11.66 -7.58 0.57
C GLY A 157 -11.23 -6.12 0.53
N ALA A 158 -10.02 -5.83 1.00
CA ALA A 158 -9.42 -4.51 0.95
C ALA A 158 -9.30 -3.98 -0.49
N SER A 159 -8.80 -4.78 -1.43
CA SER A 159 -8.65 -4.39 -2.85
C SER A 159 -9.99 -4.16 -3.52
N SER A 160 -11.00 -4.98 -3.19
CA SER A 160 -12.36 -4.78 -3.71
C SER A 160 -12.92 -3.45 -3.26
N GLN A 161 -12.79 -3.11 -1.98
CA GLN A 161 -13.23 -1.83 -1.44
C GLN A 161 -12.46 -0.66 -2.07
N ALA A 162 -11.14 -0.76 -2.14
CA ALA A 162 -10.26 0.25 -2.72
C ALA A 162 -10.60 0.53 -4.19
N LEU A 163 -10.84 -0.51 -4.98
CA LEU A 163 -11.22 -0.39 -6.39
C LEU A 163 -12.49 0.46 -6.57
N PHE A 164 -13.56 0.14 -5.85
CA PHE A 164 -14.81 0.91 -5.92
C PHE A 164 -14.63 2.33 -5.37
N ALA A 165 -13.87 2.49 -4.29
CA ALA A 165 -13.57 3.79 -3.68
C ALA A 165 -12.87 4.71 -4.69
N ARG A 166 -11.77 4.22 -5.28
CA ARG A 166 -10.91 4.96 -6.20
C ARG A 166 -11.55 5.23 -7.55
N VAL A 167 -12.20 4.25 -8.16
CA VAL A 167 -12.87 4.42 -9.45
C VAL A 167 -14.11 5.31 -9.30
N GLY A 168 -14.96 5.03 -8.32
CA GLY A 168 -16.17 5.84 -8.11
C GLY A 168 -15.83 7.28 -7.77
N GLY A 169 -14.98 7.48 -6.75
CA GLY A 169 -14.57 8.81 -6.31
C GLY A 169 -13.82 9.56 -7.40
N GLY A 170 -12.94 8.87 -8.14
CA GLY A 170 -12.19 9.41 -9.27
C GLY A 170 -13.09 9.89 -10.43
N ILE A 171 -14.13 9.13 -10.78
CA ILE A 171 -15.12 9.56 -11.78
C ILE A 171 -15.86 10.81 -11.29
N PHE A 172 -16.27 10.83 -10.03
CA PHE A 172 -16.99 11.97 -9.45
C PHE A 172 -16.15 13.25 -9.47
N THR A 173 -14.93 13.22 -8.93
CA THR A 173 -14.03 14.39 -8.89
C THR A 173 -13.68 14.86 -10.29
N LYS A 174 -13.16 13.99 -11.17
CA LYS A 174 -12.68 14.45 -12.47
C LYS A 174 -13.80 14.92 -13.42
N ALA A 175 -15.03 14.44 -13.24
CA ALA A 175 -16.18 14.98 -13.97
C ALA A 175 -16.56 16.39 -13.49
N ALA A 176 -16.44 16.66 -12.18
CA ALA A 176 -16.74 17.96 -11.61
C ALA A 176 -15.63 18.98 -11.94
N ASP A 177 -14.38 18.63 -11.69
CA ASP A 177 -13.15 19.38 -11.98
C ASP A 177 -13.12 19.86 -13.44
N VAL A 178 -13.14 18.92 -14.41
CA VAL A 178 -13.12 19.26 -15.85
C VAL A 178 -14.31 20.14 -16.25
N GLY A 179 -15.49 19.91 -15.68
CA GLY A 179 -16.68 20.71 -15.96
C GLY A 179 -16.58 22.13 -15.39
N ALA A 180 -16.07 22.26 -14.17
CA ALA A 180 -15.88 23.53 -13.49
C ALA A 180 -14.84 24.38 -14.21
N ASP A 181 -13.69 23.80 -14.53
CA ASP A 181 -12.55 24.51 -15.09
C ASP A 181 -12.76 24.93 -16.54
N LEU A 182 -13.30 24.06 -17.39
CA LEU A 182 -13.54 24.41 -18.80
C LEU A 182 -14.56 25.53 -18.92
N VAL A 183 -15.73 25.40 -18.28
CA VAL A 183 -16.77 26.42 -18.39
C VAL A 183 -16.38 27.69 -17.65
N GLY A 184 -15.82 27.57 -16.44
CA GLY A 184 -15.42 28.72 -15.62
C GLY A 184 -14.26 29.51 -16.24
N LYS A 185 -13.10 28.87 -16.37
CA LYS A 185 -11.85 29.55 -16.74
C LYS A 185 -11.77 29.83 -18.24
N VAL A 186 -12.15 28.86 -19.08
CA VAL A 186 -11.95 28.96 -20.53
C VAL A 186 -13.10 29.65 -21.25
N GLU A 187 -14.36 29.31 -20.94
CA GLU A 187 -15.51 29.88 -21.64
C GLU A 187 -15.98 31.21 -21.05
N GLN A 188 -16.08 31.30 -19.72
CA GLN A 188 -16.64 32.47 -19.03
C GLN A 188 -15.57 33.46 -18.52
N GLY A 189 -14.30 33.04 -18.44
CA GLY A 189 -13.21 33.87 -17.95
C GLY A 189 -13.36 34.30 -16.49
N ILE A 190 -14.06 33.51 -15.68
CA ILE A 190 -14.16 33.72 -14.23
C ILE A 190 -13.01 32.97 -13.51
N PRO A 191 -12.61 33.41 -12.30
CA PRO A 191 -11.61 32.70 -11.50
C PRO A 191 -11.97 31.22 -11.28
N GLU A 192 -10.94 30.41 -11.05
CA GLU A 192 -11.07 29.05 -10.52
C GLU A 192 -11.75 29.07 -9.16
N ASP A 193 -12.56 28.06 -8.81
CA ASP A 193 -13.36 28.01 -7.58
C ASP A 193 -14.35 29.18 -7.35
N ASP A 194 -14.67 29.95 -8.39
CA ASP A 194 -15.58 31.09 -8.22
C ASP A 194 -16.98 30.64 -7.78
N PRO A 195 -17.58 31.26 -6.75
CA PRO A 195 -18.88 30.85 -6.20
C PRO A 195 -20.06 31.00 -7.18
N ARG A 196 -19.88 31.68 -8.31
CA ARG A 196 -20.87 31.76 -9.40
C ARG A 196 -20.94 30.48 -10.22
N ASN A 197 -19.88 29.66 -10.21
CA ASN A 197 -19.83 28.41 -10.94
C ASN A 197 -20.50 27.30 -10.10
N PRO A 198 -21.60 26.69 -10.57
CA PRO A 198 -22.33 25.69 -9.79
C PRO A 198 -21.59 24.37 -9.60
N ALA A 199 -20.50 24.13 -10.35
CA ALA A 199 -19.71 22.91 -10.26
C ALA A 199 -18.67 22.92 -9.13
N THR A 200 -18.33 24.09 -8.57
CA THR A 200 -17.23 24.25 -7.59
C THR A 200 -17.43 23.46 -6.31
N ILE A 201 -18.66 23.40 -5.78
CA ILE A 201 -18.95 22.55 -4.62
C ILE A 201 -18.78 21.06 -4.96
N ALA A 202 -19.18 20.64 -6.16
CA ALA A 202 -19.01 19.24 -6.57
C ALA A 202 -17.53 18.89 -6.77
N ASP A 203 -16.74 19.83 -7.27
CA ASP A 203 -15.29 19.71 -7.42
C ASP A 203 -14.60 19.51 -6.07
N ASN A 204 -14.84 20.45 -5.14
CA ASN A 204 -14.29 20.38 -3.78
C ASN A 204 -14.77 19.13 -3.02
N VAL A 205 -16.01 18.67 -3.24
CA VAL A 205 -16.50 17.38 -2.72
C VAL A 205 -15.72 16.22 -3.32
N GLY A 206 -15.43 16.30 -4.62
CA GLY A 206 -14.62 15.37 -5.40
C GLY A 206 -13.29 15.06 -4.75
N ASP A 207 -12.51 16.08 -4.39
CA ASP A 207 -11.15 15.88 -3.85
C ASP A 207 -11.18 15.07 -2.55
N ASN A 208 -12.23 15.25 -1.75
CA ASN A 208 -12.42 14.52 -0.50
C ASN A 208 -12.86 13.06 -0.73
N VAL A 209 -13.66 12.77 -1.76
CA VAL A 209 -14.20 11.42 -1.99
C VAL A 209 -13.33 10.56 -2.92
N GLY A 210 -12.62 11.19 -3.85
CA GLY A 210 -11.65 10.55 -4.73
C GLY A 210 -10.26 10.57 -4.12
N ASP A 211 -9.68 11.76 -4.04
CA ASP A 211 -8.25 11.95 -3.76
C ASP A 211 -7.90 11.73 -2.28
N VAL A 212 -8.86 11.79 -1.36
CA VAL A 212 -8.66 11.41 0.05
C VAL A 212 -9.21 10.02 0.35
N ALA A 213 -10.53 9.79 0.24
CA ALA A 213 -11.12 8.50 0.64
C ALA A 213 -10.63 7.33 -0.23
N GLY A 214 -10.58 7.50 -1.55
CA GLY A 214 -10.12 6.48 -2.49
C GLY A 214 -8.65 6.13 -2.28
N MET A 215 -7.80 7.15 -2.13
CA MET A 215 -6.37 6.99 -1.85
C MET A 215 -6.11 6.28 -0.51
N GLY A 216 -6.87 6.61 0.54
CA GLY A 216 -6.73 5.97 1.85
C GLY A 216 -7.05 4.47 1.81
N ALA A 217 -8.10 4.11 1.09
CA ALA A 217 -8.48 2.71 0.88
C ALA A 217 -7.45 1.94 0.04
N ASP A 218 -6.90 2.57 -0.98
CA ASP A 218 -5.86 2.03 -1.87
C ASP A 218 -4.55 1.75 -1.14
N LEU A 219 -4.03 2.72 -0.40
CA LEU A 219 -2.78 2.54 0.33
C LEU A 219 -2.93 1.63 1.56
N TYR A 220 -4.13 1.54 2.15
CA TYR A 220 -4.44 0.51 3.15
C TYR A 220 -4.26 -0.89 2.57
N GLU A 221 -4.80 -1.12 1.37
CA GLU A 221 -4.69 -2.41 0.70
C GLU A 221 -3.24 -2.76 0.40
N SER A 222 -2.47 -1.85 -0.20
CA SER A 222 -1.09 -2.13 -0.59
C SER A 222 -0.20 -2.34 0.63
N TYR A 223 -0.45 -1.59 1.71
CA TYR A 223 0.23 -1.79 2.99
C TYR A 223 -0.03 -3.18 3.57
N CYS A 224 -1.30 -3.59 3.67
CA CYS A 224 -1.62 -4.88 4.23
C CYS A 224 -1.18 -6.05 3.34
N GLY A 225 -1.42 -5.94 2.03
CA GLY A 225 -1.06 -6.95 1.04
C GLY A 225 0.44 -7.24 1.04
N SER A 226 1.28 -6.20 1.10
CA SER A 226 2.73 -6.38 1.18
C SER A 226 3.18 -7.11 2.45
N ILE A 227 2.64 -6.75 3.62
CA ILE A 227 2.98 -7.38 4.90
C ILE A 227 2.58 -8.85 4.91
N LEU A 228 1.36 -9.16 4.47
CA LEU A 228 0.83 -10.52 4.46
C LEU A 228 1.51 -11.42 3.44
N ALA A 229 1.73 -10.94 2.22
CA ALA A 229 2.41 -11.70 1.18
C ALA A 229 3.83 -12.05 1.64
N THR A 230 4.50 -11.08 2.25
CA THR A 230 5.83 -11.29 2.83
C THR A 230 5.78 -12.27 4.00
N ALA A 231 4.80 -12.16 4.90
CA ALA A 231 4.64 -13.10 6.00
C ALA A 231 4.43 -14.54 5.50
N ALA A 232 3.56 -14.75 4.51
CA ALA A 232 3.32 -16.06 3.90
C ALA A 232 4.59 -16.63 3.24
N LEU A 233 5.31 -15.82 2.46
CA LEU A 233 6.60 -16.22 1.87
C LEU A 233 7.65 -16.56 2.93
N GLY A 234 7.64 -15.84 4.06
CA GLY A 234 8.54 -16.09 5.18
C GLY A 234 8.26 -17.43 5.86
N VAL A 235 6.99 -17.77 6.05
CA VAL A 235 6.58 -19.10 6.55
C VAL A 235 6.96 -20.19 5.55
N ALA A 236 6.70 -19.98 4.26
CA ALA A 236 7.06 -20.93 3.22
C ALA A 236 8.57 -21.19 3.14
N ALA A 237 9.40 -20.15 3.27
CA ALA A 237 10.86 -20.27 3.21
C ALA A 237 11.44 -21.19 4.30
N PHE A 238 10.79 -21.28 5.47
CA PHE A 238 11.22 -22.14 6.58
C PHE A 238 10.27 -23.33 6.81
N SER A 239 9.49 -23.71 5.79
CA SER A 239 8.65 -24.92 5.81
C SER A 239 9.50 -26.20 5.85
N THR A 240 10.65 -26.17 5.16
CA THR A 240 11.58 -27.30 5.09
C THR A 240 12.79 -27.10 6.01
N PRO A 241 13.38 -28.17 6.56
CA PRO A 241 14.56 -28.08 7.42
C PRO A 241 15.83 -27.55 6.73
N ALA A 242 15.83 -27.41 5.39
CA ALA A 242 17.02 -27.16 4.59
C ALA A 242 17.73 -25.84 4.92
N LEU A 243 17.00 -24.83 5.41
CA LEU A 243 17.55 -23.51 5.75
C LEU A 243 17.67 -23.28 7.26
N LEU A 244 17.39 -24.29 8.10
CA LEU A 244 17.39 -24.13 9.54
C LEU A 244 18.80 -24.10 10.11
N PRO A 245 19.14 -23.08 10.93
CA PRO A 245 20.35 -23.11 11.72
C PRO A 245 20.31 -24.24 12.77
N ASP A 246 21.48 -24.73 13.16
CA ASP A 246 21.63 -25.75 14.19
C ASP A 246 20.89 -25.38 15.49
N GLY A 247 20.02 -26.28 15.96
CA GLY A 247 19.26 -26.12 17.19
C GLY A 247 17.99 -25.26 17.09
N MET A 248 17.59 -24.83 15.89
CA MET A 248 16.32 -24.11 15.66
C MET A 248 15.26 -25.03 15.03
N THR A 249 14.03 -24.96 15.53
CA THR A 249 12.89 -25.68 14.94
C THR A 249 12.26 -24.88 13.79
N SER A 250 11.63 -25.57 12.82
CA SER A 250 10.91 -24.92 11.72
C SER A 250 9.87 -23.91 12.22
N GLU A 251 9.11 -24.27 13.24
CA GLU A 251 8.09 -23.40 13.83
C GLU A 251 8.65 -22.08 14.35
N ILE A 252 9.79 -22.12 15.06
CA ILE A 252 10.45 -20.91 15.57
C ILE A 252 10.96 -20.04 14.42
N ALA A 253 11.55 -20.66 13.39
CA ALA A 253 12.05 -19.94 12.22
C ALA A 253 10.91 -19.27 11.42
N GLN A 254 9.79 -19.98 11.23
CA GLN A 254 8.59 -19.48 10.54
C GLN A 254 7.93 -18.33 11.31
N LEU A 255 7.78 -18.44 12.64
CA LEU A 255 7.24 -17.33 13.44
C LEU A 255 8.13 -16.10 13.34
N LYS A 256 9.45 -16.29 13.41
CA LYS A 256 10.44 -15.23 13.30
C LYS A 256 10.37 -14.49 11.97
N SER A 257 10.29 -15.21 10.85
CA SER A 257 10.18 -14.62 9.51
C SER A 257 8.82 -13.96 9.27
N LEU A 258 7.73 -14.52 9.84
CA LEU A 258 6.39 -13.93 9.80
C LEU A 258 6.32 -12.59 10.53
N PHE A 259 6.93 -12.49 11.71
CA PHE A 259 6.84 -11.27 12.52
C PHE A 259 7.73 -10.13 12.04
N LEU A 260 8.80 -10.41 11.29
CA LEU A 260 9.71 -9.35 10.81
C LEU A 260 9.01 -8.25 10.00
N PRO A 261 8.22 -8.53 8.94
CA PRO A 261 7.52 -7.48 8.20
C PRO A 261 6.55 -6.68 9.09
N MET A 262 5.87 -7.33 10.03
CA MET A 262 4.99 -6.68 11.00
C MET A 262 5.76 -5.76 11.97
N ALA A 263 6.94 -6.19 12.41
CA ALA A 263 7.80 -5.42 13.30
C ALA A 263 8.40 -4.19 12.60
N ILE A 264 8.85 -4.33 11.35
CA ILE A 264 9.32 -3.22 10.53
C ILE A 264 8.19 -2.20 10.32
N ALA A 265 7.01 -2.69 9.95
CA ALA A 265 5.81 -1.89 9.79
C ALA A 265 5.45 -1.13 11.08
N GLY A 266 5.43 -1.81 12.22
CA GLY A 266 5.14 -1.21 13.53
C GLY A 266 6.15 -0.15 13.95
N VAL A 267 7.45 -0.43 13.85
CA VAL A 267 8.50 0.58 14.13
C VAL A 267 8.41 1.75 13.15
N GLY A 268 8.11 1.49 11.88
CA GLY A 268 7.87 2.50 10.87
C GLY A 268 6.76 3.49 11.23
N ILE A 269 5.67 3.04 11.87
CA ILE A 269 4.61 3.91 12.38
C ILE A 269 5.15 4.87 13.45
N PHE A 270 5.89 4.35 14.45
CA PHE A 270 6.47 5.18 15.50
C PHE A 270 7.46 6.21 14.95
N LEU A 271 8.30 5.80 13.99
CA LEU A 271 9.26 6.68 13.34
C LEU A 271 8.59 7.71 12.41
N SER A 272 7.45 7.37 11.83
CA SER A 272 6.61 8.31 11.06
C SER A 272 6.04 9.40 11.96
N ILE A 273 5.55 9.04 13.16
CA ILE A 273 5.07 10.01 14.17
C ILE A 273 6.19 11.00 14.52
N LEU A 274 7.41 10.51 14.76
CA LEU A 274 8.56 11.37 15.02
C LEU A 274 8.85 12.31 13.84
N GLY A 275 8.85 11.78 12.61
CA GLY A 275 9.07 12.57 11.40
C GLY A 275 8.04 13.68 11.20
N ILE A 276 6.76 13.42 11.52
CA ILE A 276 5.67 14.41 11.43
C ILE A 276 5.95 15.65 12.30
N TYR A 277 6.52 15.48 13.50
CA TYR A 277 6.84 16.61 14.38
C TYR A 277 7.99 17.51 13.87
N MET A 278 8.79 17.01 12.94
CA MET A 278 9.96 17.72 12.37
C MET A 278 9.62 18.60 11.16
N VAL A 279 8.42 18.45 10.59
CA VAL A 279 7.97 19.22 9.42
C VAL A 279 7.53 20.63 9.83
N ARG A 280 8.25 21.65 9.35
CA ARG A 280 7.99 23.09 9.59
C ARG A 280 8.54 23.94 8.45
N THR A 281 7.90 25.04 8.07
CA THR A 281 8.42 25.96 7.03
C THR A 281 8.58 27.39 7.54
N GLN A 282 9.25 28.23 6.74
CA GLN A 282 9.38 29.69 6.94
C GLN A 282 8.28 30.42 6.14
N GLU A 283 8.02 31.70 6.45
CA GLU A 283 6.93 32.45 5.81
C GLU A 283 7.20 32.80 4.34
N ASP A 284 8.44 33.13 3.99
CA ASP A 284 8.88 33.42 2.61
C ASP A 284 9.45 32.16 1.93
N ALA A 285 8.75 31.04 2.05
CA ALA A 285 9.20 29.76 1.51
C ALA A 285 8.89 29.64 0.01
N THR A 286 9.92 29.38 -0.80
CA THR A 286 9.75 28.92 -2.18
C THR A 286 9.19 27.49 -2.22
N GLN A 287 8.70 27.03 -3.39
CA GLN A 287 8.25 25.65 -3.55
C GLN A 287 9.34 24.64 -3.16
N LYS A 288 10.59 24.92 -3.57
CA LYS A 288 11.75 24.13 -3.16
C LYS A 288 11.94 24.06 -1.63
N ASN A 289 11.69 25.15 -0.91
CA ASN A 289 11.79 25.17 0.55
C ASN A 289 10.66 24.35 1.20
N LEU A 290 9.46 24.39 0.64
CA LEU A 290 8.31 23.59 1.09
C LEU A 290 8.54 22.08 0.86
N LEU A 291 9.00 21.68 -0.33
CA LEU A 291 9.40 20.30 -0.63
C LEU A 291 10.51 19.82 0.32
N ALA A 292 11.52 20.65 0.58
CA ALA A 292 12.57 20.34 1.53
C ALA A 292 12.04 20.19 2.98
N ALA A 293 11.00 20.94 3.36
CA ALA A 293 10.38 20.82 4.68
C ALA A 293 9.67 19.48 4.88
N LEU A 294 8.91 19.01 3.88
CA LEU A 294 8.29 17.69 3.88
C LEU A 294 9.36 16.58 3.83
N GLY A 295 10.35 16.74 2.94
CA GLY A 295 11.44 15.80 2.76
C GLY A 295 12.30 15.60 4.02
N ARG A 296 12.46 16.62 4.88
CA ARG A 296 13.16 16.47 6.17
C ARG A 296 12.51 15.42 7.07
N GLY A 297 11.18 15.40 7.15
CA GLY A 297 10.45 14.41 7.94
C GLY A 297 10.61 13.02 7.35
N ILE A 298 10.34 12.88 6.04
CA ILE A 298 10.41 11.59 5.32
C ILE A 298 11.82 11.01 5.40
N ASN A 299 12.85 11.78 5.02
CA ASN A 299 14.24 11.30 5.00
C ASN A 299 14.72 10.87 6.39
N LEU A 300 14.34 11.61 7.44
CA LEU A 300 14.67 11.22 8.82
C LEU A 300 14.03 9.88 9.17
N SER A 301 12.73 9.71 8.91
CA SER A 301 12.02 8.45 9.14
C SER A 301 12.66 7.31 8.34
N THR A 302 12.98 7.51 7.06
CA THR A 302 13.68 6.53 6.20
C THR A 302 15.00 6.07 6.80
N ILE A 303 15.87 7.00 7.22
CA ILE A 303 17.18 6.67 7.81
C ILE A 303 17.02 5.90 9.12
N LEU A 304 16.06 6.29 9.96
CA LEU A 304 15.80 5.59 11.22
C LEU A 304 15.23 4.18 10.97
N VAL A 305 14.40 3.99 9.93
CA VAL A 305 13.93 2.66 9.54
C VAL A 305 15.08 1.79 9.03
N VAL A 306 16.06 2.33 8.29
CA VAL A 306 17.26 1.57 7.89
C VAL A 306 17.97 0.98 9.10
N VAL A 307 18.17 1.78 10.16
CA VAL A 307 18.78 1.31 11.41
C VAL A 307 17.90 0.25 12.08
N ALA A 308 16.59 0.49 12.17
CA ALA A 308 15.65 -0.45 12.75
C ALA A 308 15.60 -1.79 11.98
N ALA A 309 15.65 -1.75 10.65
CA ALA A 309 15.64 -2.93 9.79
C ALA A 309 16.85 -3.83 10.06
N VAL A 310 18.04 -3.26 10.20
CA VAL A 310 19.25 -4.02 10.56
C VAL A 310 19.13 -4.66 11.95
N VAL A 311 18.64 -3.90 12.94
CA VAL A 311 18.49 -4.41 14.32
C VAL A 311 17.43 -5.51 14.39
N LEU A 312 16.25 -5.28 13.79
CA LEU A 312 15.15 -6.23 13.79
C LEU A 312 15.49 -7.49 12.99
N ALA A 313 16.16 -7.36 11.84
CA ALA A 313 16.60 -8.52 11.07
C ALA A 313 17.60 -9.36 11.87
N LYS A 314 18.59 -8.75 12.54
CA LYS A 314 19.51 -9.49 13.42
C LYS A 314 18.82 -10.20 14.59
N TRP A 315 17.75 -9.62 15.10
CA TRP A 315 17.04 -10.16 16.26
C TRP A 315 16.05 -11.27 15.88
N LEU A 316 15.29 -11.06 14.80
CA LEU A 316 14.21 -11.94 14.38
C LEU A 316 14.71 -13.00 13.39
N MET A 317 15.46 -12.66 12.34
CA MET A 317 15.78 -13.63 11.28
C MET A 317 16.73 -14.75 11.76
N PRO A 318 16.47 -16.00 11.36
CA PRO A 318 17.45 -17.08 11.45
C PRO A 318 18.74 -16.74 10.69
N ALA A 319 19.88 -17.14 11.24
CA ALA A 319 21.18 -16.96 10.61
C ALA A 319 21.42 -18.07 9.57
N VAL A 320 20.91 -17.88 8.36
CA VAL A 320 21.07 -18.84 7.25
C VAL A 320 22.46 -18.68 6.65
N GLU A 321 23.23 -19.78 6.57
CA GLU A 321 24.57 -19.78 5.98
C GLU A 321 24.55 -19.31 4.52
N GLY A 322 25.59 -18.61 4.07
CA GLY A 322 25.67 -18.05 2.72
C GLY A 322 24.81 -16.79 2.47
N THR A 323 23.89 -16.44 3.37
CA THR A 323 23.04 -15.23 3.24
C THR A 323 23.51 -14.04 4.09
N LEU A 324 24.44 -14.28 5.02
CA LEU A 324 24.92 -13.27 5.95
C LEU A 324 25.93 -12.32 5.28
N ILE A 325 25.75 -11.02 5.48
CA ILE A 325 26.68 -9.98 5.02
C ILE A 325 27.21 -9.27 6.26
N ALA A 326 28.51 -9.44 6.54
CA ALA A 326 29.15 -8.90 7.75
C ALA A 326 28.42 -9.27 9.06
N GLY A 327 27.88 -10.50 9.14
CA GLY A 327 27.11 -10.98 10.31
C GLY A 327 25.71 -10.38 10.44
N ILE A 328 25.17 -9.80 9.36
CA ILE A 328 23.80 -9.29 9.27
C ILE A 328 23.02 -10.18 8.30
N PRO A 329 21.81 -10.64 8.63
CA PRO A 329 20.96 -11.36 7.68
C PRO A 329 20.74 -10.53 6.41
N GLY A 330 20.97 -11.14 5.24
CA GLY A 330 20.85 -10.48 3.95
C GLY A 330 19.48 -9.84 3.69
N VAL A 331 18.43 -10.40 4.27
CA VAL A 331 17.07 -9.83 4.33
C VAL A 331 17.04 -8.37 4.82
N ALA A 332 17.93 -7.98 5.74
CA ALA A 332 18.04 -6.58 6.18
C ALA A 332 18.34 -5.63 5.01
N PHE A 333 19.22 -6.07 4.09
CA PHE A 333 19.59 -5.31 2.90
C PHE A 333 18.45 -5.30 1.88
N SER A 334 17.62 -6.35 1.80
CA SER A 334 16.40 -6.34 0.98
C SER A 334 15.42 -5.24 1.43
N VAL A 335 15.25 -5.04 2.75
CA VAL A 335 14.44 -3.92 3.29
C VAL A 335 15.04 -2.57 2.89
N ILE A 336 16.37 -2.41 2.99
CA ILE A 336 17.08 -1.18 2.62
C ILE A 336 16.95 -0.90 1.12
N VAL A 337 17.02 -1.92 0.28
CA VAL A 337 16.79 -1.81 -1.16
C VAL A 337 15.37 -1.30 -1.44
N GLY A 338 14.36 -1.81 -0.73
CA GLY A 338 12.99 -1.32 -0.82
C GLY A 338 12.83 0.17 -0.45
N LEU A 339 13.43 0.58 0.67
CA LEU A 339 13.48 1.98 1.10
C LEU A 339 14.17 2.88 0.07
N ALA A 340 15.31 2.44 -0.45
CA ALA A 340 16.08 3.16 -1.45
C ALA A 340 15.29 3.28 -2.76
N ALA A 341 14.63 2.21 -3.19
CA ALA A 341 13.78 2.21 -4.38
C ALA A 341 12.64 3.22 -4.25
N GLY A 342 11.93 3.24 -3.12
CA GLY A 342 10.87 4.22 -2.87
C GLY A 342 11.41 5.65 -2.89
N TRP A 343 12.53 5.89 -2.22
CA TRP A 343 13.17 7.20 -2.18
C TRP A 343 13.61 7.69 -3.57
N LEU A 344 14.20 6.82 -4.39
CA LEU A 344 14.61 7.12 -5.76
C LEU A 344 13.41 7.42 -6.67
N ILE A 345 12.36 6.60 -6.59
CA ILE A 345 11.11 6.81 -7.35
C ILE A 345 10.49 8.15 -6.96
N GLY A 346 10.43 8.46 -5.66
CA GLY A 346 9.90 9.73 -5.20
C GLY A 346 10.69 10.93 -5.70
N LYS A 347 12.02 10.88 -5.62
CA LYS A 347 12.89 11.97 -6.11
C LYS A 347 12.81 12.19 -7.61
N TRP A 348 12.69 11.10 -8.37
CA TRP A 348 12.49 11.19 -9.81
C TRP A 348 11.12 11.76 -10.16
N THR A 349 10.07 11.33 -9.44
CA THR A 349 8.71 11.83 -9.65
C THR A 349 8.62 13.32 -9.33
N GLU A 350 9.25 13.77 -8.24
CA GLU A 350 9.39 15.19 -7.89
C GLU A 350 10.06 15.98 -9.03
N TYR A 351 11.17 15.47 -9.58
CA TYR A 351 11.86 16.09 -10.73
C TYR A 351 10.99 16.18 -11.99
N ALA A 352 10.20 15.14 -12.26
CA ALA A 352 9.38 15.04 -13.45
C ALA A 352 8.08 15.86 -13.38
N THR A 353 7.65 16.27 -12.18
CA THR A 353 6.32 16.90 -11.98
C THR A 353 6.37 18.29 -11.39
N SER A 354 7.34 18.64 -10.55
CA SER A 354 7.40 19.97 -9.95
C SER A 354 7.76 21.05 -10.97
N ASP A 355 7.05 22.18 -10.86
CA ASP A 355 7.24 23.43 -11.61
C ASP A 355 8.59 24.12 -11.35
N GLU A 356 9.41 23.62 -10.42
CA GLU A 356 10.76 24.09 -10.15
C GLU A 356 11.81 23.48 -11.12
N TYR A 357 11.48 22.38 -11.78
CA TYR A 357 12.41 21.64 -12.64
C TYR A 357 12.15 21.84 -14.13
N ALA A 358 13.15 21.47 -14.93
CA ALA A 358 13.14 21.67 -16.38
C ALA A 358 11.96 21.01 -17.11
N PRO A 359 11.53 19.76 -16.79
CA PRO A 359 10.42 19.12 -17.52
C PRO A 359 9.14 19.96 -17.50
N THR A 360 8.65 20.32 -16.31
CA THR A 360 7.42 21.10 -16.16
C THR A 360 7.57 22.53 -16.68
N LYS A 361 8.73 23.18 -16.51
CA LYS A 361 8.99 24.52 -17.07
C LYS A 361 8.94 24.53 -18.60
N ASN A 362 9.60 23.56 -19.23
CA ASN A 362 9.61 23.40 -20.69
C ASN A 362 8.19 23.11 -21.21
N LEU A 363 7.40 22.31 -20.48
CA LEU A 363 6.01 22.04 -20.84
C LEU A 363 5.13 23.30 -20.75
N ALA A 364 5.31 24.11 -19.71
CA ALA A 364 4.62 25.39 -19.57
C ALA A 364 5.00 26.37 -20.70
N GLU A 365 6.27 26.40 -21.11
CA GLU A 365 6.72 27.21 -22.26
C GLU A 365 6.05 26.79 -23.58
N GLN A 366 5.76 25.50 -23.77
CA GLN A 366 5.04 25.01 -24.95
C GLN A 366 3.61 25.54 -25.03
N ALA A 367 2.98 25.91 -23.90
CA ALA A 367 1.64 26.51 -23.88
C ALA A 367 1.54 27.78 -24.75
N LEU A 368 2.64 28.51 -24.95
CA LEU A 368 2.72 29.70 -25.80
C LEU A 368 2.41 29.41 -27.28
N THR A 369 2.53 28.15 -27.69
CA THR A 369 2.28 27.70 -29.08
C THR A 369 0.91 27.06 -29.27
N GLY A 370 0.10 27.01 -28.20
CA GLY A 370 -1.30 26.60 -28.21
C GLY A 370 -1.57 25.23 -27.56
N PRO A 371 -2.85 24.81 -27.45
CA PRO A 371 -3.24 23.59 -26.73
C PRO A 371 -2.68 22.28 -27.31
N ALA A 372 -2.47 22.23 -28.63
CA ALA A 372 -2.00 21.00 -29.28
C ALA A 372 -0.58 20.62 -28.86
N THR A 373 0.32 21.60 -28.76
CA THR A 373 1.73 21.36 -28.43
C THR A 373 1.91 21.02 -26.96
N ILE A 374 1.20 21.69 -26.04
CA ILE A 374 1.21 21.31 -24.61
C ILE A 374 0.66 19.89 -24.38
N ILE A 375 -0.38 19.46 -25.10
CA ILE A 375 -0.89 18.09 -24.99
C ILE A 375 0.16 17.07 -25.51
N ILE A 376 0.77 17.33 -26.67
CA ILE A 376 1.81 16.47 -27.24
C ILE A 376 3.01 16.38 -26.29
N GLY A 377 3.48 17.53 -25.80
CA GLY A 377 4.58 17.62 -24.84
C GLY A 377 4.28 16.87 -23.55
N GLY A 378 3.09 17.07 -22.97
CA GLY A 378 2.69 16.42 -21.73
C GLY A 378 2.58 14.90 -21.85
N ILE A 379 2.08 14.39 -22.99
CA ILE A 379 2.07 12.94 -23.27
C ILE A 379 3.50 12.43 -23.40
N ALA A 380 4.37 13.15 -24.11
CA ALA A 380 5.77 12.76 -24.28
C ALA A 380 6.53 12.74 -22.94
N ASP A 381 6.37 13.76 -22.10
CA ASP A 381 6.98 13.84 -20.77
C ASP A 381 6.45 12.73 -19.85
N GLY A 382 5.14 12.44 -19.91
CA GLY A 382 4.53 11.31 -19.23
C GLY A 382 5.15 9.98 -19.62
N MET A 383 5.32 9.71 -20.92
CA MET A 383 6.02 8.51 -21.42
C MET A 383 7.50 8.50 -21.00
N MET A 384 8.19 9.64 -21.01
CA MET A 384 9.58 9.76 -20.58
C MET A 384 9.76 9.64 -19.07
N SER A 385 8.72 9.85 -18.27
CA SER A 385 8.82 9.74 -16.81
C SER A 385 8.97 8.30 -16.31
N VAL A 386 8.63 7.28 -17.11
CA VAL A 386 8.48 5.90 -16.62
C VAL A 386 9.77 5.07 -16.61
N TRP A 387 10.75 5.38 -17.47
CA TRP A 387 11.91 4.51 -17.66
C TRP A 387 12.74 4.34 -16.38
N PHE A 388 12.91 5.41 -15.62
CA PHE A 388 13.71 5.40 -14.40
C PHE A 388 13.04 4.60 -13.28
N PRO A 389 11.75 4.82 -12.93
CA PRO A 389 11.02 3.95 -12.00
C PRO A 389 11.07 2.47 -12.39
N VAL A 390 10.92 2.14 -13.68
CA VAL A 390 11.01 0.75 -14.16
C VAL A 390 12.38 0.14 -13.87
N ILE A 391 13.48 0.84 -14.19
CA ILE A 391 14.84 0.36 -13.88
C ILE A 391 15.03 0.18 -12.37
N VAL A 392 14.54 1.12 -11.56
CA VAL A 392 14.63 1.05 -10.09
C VAL A 392 13.87 -0.17 -9.55
N VAL A 393 12.66 -0.45 -10.05
CA VAL A 393 11.87 -1.62 -9.63
C VAL A 393 12.56 -2.92 -10.07
N CYS A 394 13.04 -3.02 -11.31
CA CYS A 394 13.75 -4.22 -11.79
C CYS A 394 15.04 -4.46 -11.01
N GLY A 395 15.88 -3.43 -10.87
CA GLY A 395 17.13 -3.51 -10.12
C GLY A 395 16.89 -3.79 -8.63
N GLY A 396 15.89 -3.15 -8.04
CA GLY A 396 15.48 -3.37 -6.66
C GLY A 396 14.98 -4.79 -6.41
N THR A 397 14.21 -5.35 -7.33
CA THR A 397 13.75 -6.75 -7.27
C THR A 397 14.92 -7.72 -7.27
N LEU A 398 15.83 -7.59 -8.25
CA LEU A 398 17.00 -8.47 -8.37
C LEU A 398 17.93 -8.36 -7.17
N ALA A 399 18.17 -7.13 -6.69
CA ALA A 399 18.99 -6.89 -5.51
C ALA A 399 18.35 -7.45 -4.24
N ALA A 400 17.05 -7.22 -4.03
CA ALA A 400 16.32 -7.73 -2.87
C ALA A 400 16.30 -9.26 -2.84
N PHE A 401 16.09 -9.89 -3.99
CA PHE A 401 16.17 -11.34 -4.15
C PHE A 401 17.58 -11.85 -3.84
N GLY A 402 18.61 -11.28 -4.47
CA GLY A 402 20.00 -11.71 -4.33
C GLY A 402 20.53 -11.53 -2.91
N PHE A 403 20.15 -10.45 -2.21
CA PHE A 403 20.53 -10.26 -0.81
C PHE A 403 19.87 -11.28 0.11
N ALA A 404 18.60 -11.63 -0.08
CA ALA A 404 17.93 -12.58 0.79
C ALA A 404 18.35 -14.04 0.51
N ALA A 405 18.44 -14.44 -0.76
CA ALA A 405 18.88 -15.77 -1.15
C ALA A 405 20.39 -16.00 -0.92
N GLY A 406 21.19 -14.93 -0.88
CA GLY A 406 22.64 -15.01 -0.97
C GLY A 406 23.08 -15.10 -2.43
N TRP A 407 23.92 -14.16 -2.88
CA TRP A 407 24.31 -14.03 -4.30
C TRP A 407 24.93 -15.29 -4.90
N SER A 408 25.59 -16.12 -4.09
CA SER A 408 26.16 -17.40 -4.53
C SER A 408 25.11 -18.51 -4.68
N ASN A 409 23.96 -18.39 -4.02
CA ASN A 409 22.97 -19.45 -3.83
C ASN A 409 21.67 -19.17 -4.60
N VAL A 410 21.65 -18.14 -5.46
CA VAL A 410 20.44 -17.72 -6.22
C VAL A 410 19.85 -18.81 -7.12
N ASN A 411 20.65 -19.80 -7.51
CA ASN A 411 20.21 -20.93 -8.33
C ASN A 411 19.80 -22.16 -7.50
N GLU A 412 19.93 -22.09 -6.18
CA GLU A 412 19.57 -23.20 -5.30
C GLU A 412 18.07 -23.15 -4.97
N VAL A 413 17.40 -24.30 -5.17
CA VAL A 413 15.96 -24.43 -4.93
C VAL A 413 15.60 -24.16 -3.47
N SER A 414 16.47 -24.56 -2.52
CA SER A 414 16.27 -24.32 -1.09
C SER A 414 16.23 -22.83 -0.74
N HIS A 415 17.05 -22.01 -1.39
CA HIS A 415 17.16 -20.57 -1.13
C HIS A 415 16.14 -19.73 -1.92
N PHE A 416 15.47 -20.31 -2.92
CA PHE A 416 14.58 -19.59 -3.80
C PHE A 416 13.41 -18.92 -3.06
N ALA A 417 12.76 -19.63 -2.14
CA ALA A 417 11.68 -19.09 -1.33
C ALA A 417 12.16 -17.94 -0.41
N LEU A 418 13.38 -18.02 0.11
CA LEU A 418 14.00 -16.94 0.88
C LEU A 418 14.32 -15.72 0.00
N GLY A 419 14.73 -15.94 -1.25
CA GLY A 419 14.88 -14.88 -2.25
C GLY A 419 13.56 -14.15 -2.54
N LEU A 420 12.47 -14.90 -2.73
CA LEU A 420 11.13 -14.35 -2.91
C LEU A 420 10.66 -13.57 -1.68
N TYR A 421 10.93 -14.09 -0.48
CA TYR A 421 10.72 -13.35 0.76
C TYR A 421 11.49 -12.02 0.80
N GLY A 422 12.72 -11.99 0.27
CA GLY A 422 13.49 -10.76 0.06
C GLY A 422 12.78 -9.71 -0.80
N VAL A 423 12.14 -10.14 -1.89
CA VAL A 423 11.34 -9.24 -2.75
C VAL A 423 10.12 -8.71 -1.99
N GLY A 424 9.40 -9.58 -1.29
CA GLY A 424 8.26 -9.17 -0.47
C GLY A 424 8.65 -8.16 0.60
N ILE A 425 9.72 -8.44 1.35
CA ILE A 425 10.14 -7.54 2.42
C ILE A 425 10.72 -6.22 1.92
N ALA A 426 11.20 -6.17 0.67
CA ALA A 426 11.53 -4.90 0.02
C ALA A 426 10.26 -4.05 -0.22
N ALA A 427 9.13 -4.66 -0.60
CA ALA A 427 7.86 -3.95 -0.69
C ALA A 427 7.44 -3.37 0.69
N VAL A 428 7.56 -4.17 1.75
CA VAL A 428 7.31 -3.73 3.14
C VAL A 428 8.27 -2.61 3.54
N GLY A 429 9.54 -2.71 3.16
CA GLY A 429 10.54 -1.65 3.34
C GLY A 429 10.12 -0.35 2.69
N MET A 430 9.68 -0.39 1.43
CA MET A 430 9.20 0.79 0.70
C MET A 430 7.99 1.45 1.39
N LEU A 431 7.07 0.65 1.95
CA LEU A 431 5.86 1.13 2.63
C LEU A 431 6.02 1.34 4.15
N SER A 432 7.18 1.07 4.72
CA SER A 432 7.41 1.22 6.16
C SER A 432 7.29 2.66 6.66
N THR A 433 7.52 3.65 5.79
CA THR A 433 7.33 5.09 6.08
C THR A 433 5.99 5.62 5.57
N LEU A 434 5.06 4.74 5.18
CA LEU A 434 3.77 5.14 4.62
C LEU A 434 2.99 6.10 5.53
N GLY A 435 3.11 5.97 6.85
CA GLY A 435 2.42 6.86 7.79
C GLY A 435 2.74 8.35 7.59
N ILE A 436 4.00 8.68 7.24
CA ILE A 436 4.40 10.06 6.93
C ILE A 436 4.31 10.38 5.43
N THR A 437 4.59 9.43 4.54
CA THR A 437 4.47 9.66 3.10
C THR A 437 3.02 9.92 2.69
N LEU A 438 2.07 9.16 3.23
CA LEU A 438 0.64 9.40 2.99
C LEU A 438 0.16 10.70 3.63
N ALA A 439 0.81 11.18 4.70
CA ALA A 439 0.51 12.49 5.25
C ALA A 439 0.79 13.63 4.26
N THR A 440 1.85 13.49 3.44
CA THR A 440 2.17 14.46 2.39
C THR A 440 1.25 14.35 1.18
N ASP A 441 0.72 13.18 0.91
CA ASP A 441 -0.20 12.94 -0.20
C ASP A 441 -1.59 13.52 0.14
N ALA A 442 -2.15 13.10 1.29
CA ALA A 442 -3.43 13.59 1.81
C ALA A 442 -3.44 15.09 2.14
N TYR A 443 -2.27 15.71 2.26
CA TYR A 443 -2.13 17.15 2.44
C TYR A 443 -2.61 17.93 1.22
N GLY A 444 -2.38 17.42 -0.01
CA GLY A 444 -2.70 18.12 -1.26
C GLY A 444 -4.18 18.48 -1.38
N PRO A 445 -5.10 17.49 -1.36
CA PRO A 445 -6.54 17.74 -1.43
C PRO A 445 -7.08 18.68 -0.34
N ILE A 446 -6.42 18.71 0.83
CA ILE A 446 -6.81 19.61 1.94
C ILE A 446 -6.39 21.05 1.64
N ALA A 447 -5.22 21.24 1.00
CA ALA A 447 -4.75 22.55 0.57
C ALA A 447 -5.58 23.09 -0.59
N ASP A 448 -5.93 22.22 -1.54
CA ASP A 448 -6.81 22.52 -2.68
C ASP A 448 -8.18 23.05 -2.20
N ASN A 449 -8.89 22.25 -1.39
CA ASN A 449 -10.16 22.67 -0.78
C ASN A 449 -10.05 23.94 0.09
N ALA A 450 -8.87 24.22 0.66
CA ALA A 450 -8.65 25.46 1.38
C ALA A 450 -8.57 26.67 0.44
N GLY A 451 -7.98 26.49 -0.74
CA GLY A 451 -8.01 27.46 -1.83
C GLY A 451 -9.43 27.72 -2.31
N GLY A 452 -10.19 26.67 -2.58
CA GLY A 452 -11.60 26.80 -2.98
C GLY A 452 -12.45 27.52 -1.93
N ASN A 453 -12.25 27.18 -0.65
CA ASN A 453 -12.91 27.88 0.46
C ASN A 453 -12.52 29.37 0.54
N ALA A 454 -11.25 29.70 0.28
CA ALA A 454 -10.76 31.08 0.30
C ALA A 454 -11.39 31.92 -0.81
N GLU A 455 -11.47 31.38 -2.03
CA GLU A 455 -12.07 32.05 -3.19
C GLU A 455 -13.59 32.24 -3.01
N MET A 456 -14.31 31.16 -2.67
CA MET A 456 -15.76 31.20 -2.43
C MET A 456 -16.17 32.10 -1.24
N SER A 457 -15.24 32.35 -0.31
CA SER A 457 -15.46 33.26 0.82
C SER A 457 -15.00 34.70 0.57
N HIS A 458 -14.46 34.99 -0.62
CA HIS A 458 -13.90 36.29 -0.99
C HIS A 458 -12.87 36.81 0.04
N LEU A 459 -11.97 35.92 0.48
CA LEU A 459 -10.87 36.32 1.37
C LEU A 459 -9.86 37.22 0.63
N GLU A 460 -8.96 37.84 1.38
CA GLU A 460 -7.91 38.68 0.77
C GLU A 460 -7.05 37.87 -0.22
N PRO A 461 -6.58 38.48 -1.34
CA PRO A 461 -5.82 37.77 -2.38
C PRO A 461 -4.57 37.06 -1.87
N ILE A 462 -3.95 37.57 -0.80
CA ILE A 462 -2.79 36.93 -0.16
C ILE A 462 -3.12 35.53 0.39
N VAL A 463 -4.37 35.28 0.79
CA VAL A 463 -4.81 33.97 1.27
C VAL A 463 -4.85 32.99 0.11
N ARG A 464 -5.42 33.37 -1.04
CA ARG A 464 -5.44 32.53 -2.25
C ARG A 464 -4.02 32.25 -2.74
N GLN A 465 -3.15 33.26 -2.78
CA GLN A 465 -1.73 33.06 -3.14
C GLN A 465 -1.01 32.07 -2.22
N ARG A 466 -1.30 32.10 -0.92
CA ARG A 466 -0.74 31.14 0.04
C ARG A 466 -1.32 29.75 -0.19
N THR A 467 -2.62 29.61 -0.41
CA THR A 467 -3.24 28.30 -0.68
C THR A 467 -2.81 27.71 -2.02
N ASP A 468 -2.63 28.52 -3.07
CA ASP A 468 -2.11 28.07 -4.37
C ASP A 468 -0.66 27.55 -4.23
N ALA A 469 0.15 28.21 -3.40
CA ALA A 469 1.49 27.70 -3.09
C ALA A 469 1.43 26.36 -2.33
N LEU A 470 0.46 26.19 -1.44
CA LEU A 470 0.24 24.94 -0.72
C LEU A 470 -0.30 23.83 -1.64
N ASP A 471 -1.16 24.17 -2.59
CA ASP A 471 -1.76 23.24 -3.55
C ASP A 471 -0.74 22.77 -4.60
N SER A 472 0.05 23.67 -5.18
CA SER A 472 1.14 23.29 -6.11
C SER A 472 2.14 22.30 -5.46
N LEU A 473 2.43 22.49 -4.17
CA LEU A 473 3.19 21.52 -3.38
C LEU A 473 2.46 20.17 -3.31
N GLY A 474 1.15 20.21 -3.05
CA GLY A 474 0.24 19.06 -3.01
C GLY A 474 0.22 18.25 -4.31
N ASN A 475 0.22 18.93 -5.46
CA ASN A 475 0.24 18.28 -6.78
C ASN A 475 1.52 17.44 -6.99
N THR A 476 2.67 17.96 -6.54
CA THR A 476 3.93 17.22 -6.58
C THR A 476 3.96 16.05 -5.59
N THR A 477 3.43 16.25 -4.37
CA THR A 477 3.40 15.17 -3.37
C THR A 477 2.40 14.08 -3.72
N ALA A 478 1.29 14.41 -4.39
CA ALA A 478 0.32 13.44 -4.88
C ALA A 478 0.88 12.59 -6.02
N ALA A 479 1.64 13.19 -6.95
CA ALA A 479 2.38 12.42 -7.95
C ALA A 479 3.41 11.49 -7.28
N THR A 480 4.16 12.01 -6.30
CA THR A 480 5.14 11.22 -5.54
C THR A 480 4.46 10.05 -4.83
N GLY A 481 3.35 10.27 -4.14
CA GLY A 481 2.55 9.24 -3.48
C GLY A 481 2.05 8.15 -4.44
N LYS A 482 1.56 8.55 -5.63
CA LYS A 482 1.22 7.61 -6.72
C LYS A 482 2.43 6.80 -7.19
N GLY A 483 3.60 7.42 -7.31
CA GLY A 483 4.86 6.73 -7.63
C GLY A 483 5.23 5.67 -6.59
N PHE A 484 5.11 5.99 -5.30
CA PHE A 484 5.28 5.03 -4.19
C PHE A 484 4.25 3.88 -4.25
N ALA A 485 2.98 4.19 -4.51
CA ALA A 485 1.92 3.19 -4.64
C ALA A 485 2.23 2.21 -5.79
N ILE A 486 2.59 2.72 -6.98
CA ILE A 486 2.90 1.89 -8.15
C ILE A 486 4.18 1.05 -7.93
N GLY A 487 5.25 1.66 -7.41
CA GLY A 487 6.50 0.97 -7.14
C GLY A 487 6.33 -0.17 -6.13
N SER A 488 5.58 0.08 -5.06
CA SER A 488 5.30 -0.93 -4.04
C SER A 488 4.31 -1.98 -4.53
N ALA A 489 3.32 -1.61 -5.33
CA ALA A 489 2.37 -2.54 -5.96
C ALA A 489 3.09 -3.50 -6.91
N ALA A 490 4.09 -3.06 -7.67
CA ALA A 490 4.87 -3.95 -8.53
C ALA A 490 5.65 -5.01 -7.73
N LEU A 491 6.32 -4.61 -6.65
CA LEU A 491 7.02 -5.54 -5.75
C LEU A 491 6.03 -6.48 -5.02
N THR A 492 4.90 -5.93 -4.57
CA THR A 492 3.85 -6.68 -3.86
C THR A 492 3.17 -7.68 -4.78
N ALA A 493 2.86 -7.31 -6.02
CA ALA A 493 2.27 -8.19 -7.01
C ALA A 493 3.20 -9.37 -7.32
N LEU A 494 4.51 -9.13 -7.41
CA LEU A 494 5.49 -10.20 -7.57
C LEU A 494 5.52 -11.13 -6.35
N ALA A 495 5.47 -10.57 -5.13
CA ALA A 495 5.38 -11.36 -3.90
C ALA A 495 4.08 -12.17 -3.80
N LEU A 496 2.94 -11.61 -4.19
CA LEU A 496 1.65 -12.31 -4.26
C LEU A 496 1.64 -13.40 -5.33
N LEU A 497 2.25 -13.15 -6.49
CA LEU A 497 2.41 -14.16 -7.53
C LEU A 497 3.30 -15.31 -7.05
N ALA A 498 4.37 -14.99 -6.33
CA ALA A 498 5.24 -15.99 -5.71
C ALA A 498 4.50 -16.82 -4.65
N ALA A 499 3.72 -16.16 -3.78
CA ALA A 499 2.87 -16.83 -2.80
C ALA A 499 1.83 -17.73 -3.49
N TYR A 500 1.23 -17.28 -4.60
CA TYR A 500 0.32 -18.10 -5.40
C TYR A 500 1.00 -19.35 -5.96
N VAL A 501 2.21 -19.24 -6.51
CA VAL A 501 2.98 -20.39 -7.01
C VAL A 501 3.24 -21.40 -5.89
N GLU A 502 3.61 -20.93 -4.70
CA GLU A 502 3.82 -21.80 -3.55
C GLU A 502 2.52 -22.47 -3.09
N GLU A 503 1.40 -21.74 -3.06
CA GLU A 503 0.10 -22.31 -2.73
C GLU A 503 -0.35 -23.38 -3.73
N VAL A 504 -0.08 -23.18 -5.01
CA VAL A 504 -0.33 -24.21 -6.03
C VAL A 504 0.50 -25.45 -5.73
N ARG A 505 1.78 -25.29 -5.40
CA ARG A 505 2.67 -26.41 -5.03
C ARG A 505 2.15 -27.15 -3.79
N VAL A 506 1.80 -26.44 -2.72
CA VAL A 506 1.21 -27.04 -1.49
C VAL A 506 -0.11 -27.75 -1.83
N GLY A 507 -0.90 -27.20 -2.74
CA GLY A 507 -2.10 -27.85 -3.27
C GLY A 507 -1.81 -29.20 -3.96
N PHE A 508 -0.73 -29.29 -4.73
CA PHE A 508 -0.26 -30.55 -5.29
C PHE A 508 0.21 -31.53 -4.21
N GLU A 509 0.96 -31.07 -3.21
CA GLU A 509 1.38 -31.90 -2.07
C GLU A 509 0.17 -32.52 -1.34
N ARG A 510 -0.86 -31.70 -1.04
CA ARG A 510 -2.13 -32.16 -0.44
C ARG A 510 -2.87 -33.16 -1.32
N TRP A 511 -2.89 -32.94 -2.64
CA TRP A 511 -3.50 -33.89 -3.57
C TRP A 511 -2.75 -35.23 -3.55
N GLY A 512 -1.41 -35.19 -3.48
CA GLY A 512 -0.60 -36.39 -3.37
C GLY A 512 -0.88 -37.18 -2.10
N GLU A 513 -0.92 -36.51 -0.94
CA GLU A 513 -1.30 -37.16 0.33
C GLU A 513 -2.69 -37.79 0.28
N ALA A 514 -3.66 -37.13 -0.35
CA ALA A 514 -5.01 -37.67 -0.50
C ALA A 514 -5.02 -38.95 -1.37
N VAL A 515 -4.21 -39.00 -2.42
CA VAL A 515 -4.06 -40.19 -3.26
C VAL A 515 -3.38 -41.32 -2.46
N VAL A 516 -2.30 -41.03 -1.74
CA VAL A 516 -1.58 -42.01 -0.91
C VAL A 516 -2.49 -42.66 0.15
N LYS A 517 -3.41 -41.90 0.73
CA LYS A 517 -4.41 -42.43 1.68
C LYS A 517 -5.44 -43.38 1.05
N THR A 518 -5.57 -43.40 -0.28
CA THR A 518 -6.53 -44.25 -0.99
C THR A 518 -5.93 -45.52 -1.58
N VAL A 519 -4.59 -45.65 -1.56
CA VAL A 519 -3.87 -46.77 -2.17
C VAL A 519 -3.11 -47.55 -1.10
N ASP A 520 -3.17 -48.88 -1.13
CA ASP A 520 -2.60 -49.71 -0.05
C ASP A 520 -1.11 -49.99 -0.24
N GLU A 521 -0.65 -50.21 -1.49
CA GLU A 521 0.73 -50.64 -1.77
C GLU A 521 1.70 -49.46 -1.94
N ASP A 522 2.94 -49.63 -1.47
CA ASP A 522 4.02 -48.70 -1.79
C ASP A 522 4.33 -48.70 -3.29
N GLY A 523 4.72 -47.54 -3.83
CA GLY A 523 5.08 -47.38 -5.23
C GLY A 523 4.72 -46.02 -5.81
N PHE A 524 4.94 -45.89 -7.12
CA PHE A 524 4.69 -44.66 -7.87
C PHE A 524 3.31 -44.70 -8.51
N TYR A 525 2.50 -43.69 -8.19
CA TYR A 525 1.15 -43.49 -8.69
C TYR A 525 1.11 -42.28 -9.61
N LYS A 526 0.69 -42.50 -10.86
CA LYS A 526 0.50 -41.42 -11.82
C LYS A 526 -0.86 -40.78 -11.60
N VAL A 527 -0.88 -39.60 -10.97
CA VAL A 527 -2.11 -38.86 -10.69
C VAL A 527 -2.56 -38.03 -11.90
N SER A 528 -1.61 -37.49 -12.67
CA SER A 528 -1.90 -36.82 -13.95
C SER A 528 -0.76 -36.96 -14.95
N ALA A 529 -0.90 -36.38 -16.16
CA ALA A 529 0.14 -36.40 -17.18
C ALA A 529 1.49 -35.81 -16.72
N GLY A 530 1.46 -34.87 -15.77
CA GLY A 530 2.64 -34.23 -15.19
C GLY A 530 2.66 -34.28 -13.66
N PHE A 531 1.99 -35.24 -13.02
CA PHE A 531 1.99 -35.34 -11.57
C PHE A 531 2.10 -36.79 -11.13
N VAL A 532 3.19 -37.10 -10.42
CA VAL A 532 3.49 -38.44 -9.90
C VAL A 532 3.65 -38.35 -8.40
N VAL A 533 3.12 -39.33 -7.69
CA VAL A 533 3.19 -39.43 -6.24
C VAL A 533 3.84 -40.76 -5.90
N GLU A 534 4.91 -40.71 -5.12
CA GLU A 534 5.54 -41.89 -4.53
C GLU A 534 4.96 -42.09 -3.13
N LYS A 535 4.46 -43.30 -2.88
CA LYS A 535 4.08 -43.75 -1.55
C LYS A 535 5.22 -44.56 -0.95
N HIS A 536 5.62 -44.19 0.26
CA HIS A 536 6.55 -44.97 1.07
C HIS A 536 6.00 -45.07 2.50
N GLY A 537 5.28 -46.16 2.81
CA GLY A 537 4.53 -46.29 4.05
C GLY A 537 3.38 -45.28 4.11
N ASP A 538 3.32 -44.47 5.17
CA ASP A 538 2.33 -43.40 5.31
C ASP A 538 2.78 -42.05 4.72
N GLU A 539 4.00 -41.97 4.19
CA GLU A 539 4.57 -40.75 3.62
C GLU A 539 4.31 -40.64 2.11
N ALA A 540 4.03 -39.42 1.66
CA ALA A 540 3.83 -39.07 0.26
C ALA A 540 4.97 -38.17 -0.22
N HIS A 541 5.66 -38.56 -1.29
CA HIS A 541 6.57 -37.68 -2.00
C HIS A 541 5.98 -37.32 -3.36
N THR A 542 5.78 -36.03 -3.60
CA THR A 542 5.10 -35.54 -4.79
C THR A 542 6.07 -34.92 -5.79
N TYR A 543 5.91 -35.28 -7.07
CA TYR A 543 6.76 -34.82 -8.16
C TYR A 543 5.91 -34.16 -9.25
N LEU A 544 6.14 -32.86 -9.47
CA LEU A 544 5.53 -32.06 -10.55
C LEU A 544 6.10 -32.39 -11.94
N PHE A 545 7.25 -33.07 -12.00
CA PHE A 545 7.81 -33.65 -13.22
C PHE A 545 8.54 -34.94 -12.85
N MET A 546 8.42 -35.97 -13.69
CA MET A 546 9.09 -37.24 -13.46
C MET A 546 10.61 -37.03 -13.61
N PRO A 547 11.43 -37.33 -12.57
CA PRO A 547 12.88 -37.23 -12.65
C PRO A 547 13.43 -38.05 -13.83
N ASP A 548 14.37 -37.48 -14.59
CA ASP A 548 14.91 -38.09 -15.81
C ASP A 548 15.59 -39.44 -15.56
N ASP A 549 16.13 -39.63 -14.36
CA ASP A 549 16.77 -40.86 -13.88
C ASP A 549 15.78 -41.98 -13.51
N ARG A 550 14.46 -41.70 -13.46
CA ARG A 550 13.45 -42.66 -12.95
C ARG A 550 12.33 -43.00 -13.92
N ARG A 551 12.42 -42.57 -15.19
CA ARG A 551 11.39 -42.82 -16.23
C ARG A 551 11.13 -44.31 -16.56
N ASP A 552 12.03 -45.22 -16.16
CA ASP A 552 11.95 -46.66 -16.45
C ASP A 552 11.38 -47.53 -15.30
N GLU A 553 11.09 -46.97 -14.12
CA GLU A 553 10.47 -47.72 -13.03
C GLU A 553 8.95 -47.84 -13.26
N ARG A 554 8.42 -49.05 -13.04
CA ARG A 554 7.04 -49.44 -13.36
C ARG A 554 6.02 -48.58 -12.61
N LEU A 555 5.60 -47.48 -13.24
CA LEU A 555 4.43 -46.69 -12.87
C LEU A 555 3.21 -47.62 -12.74
N LYS A 556 2.56 -47.60 -11.57
CA LYS A 556 1.27 -48.28 -11.35
C LYS A 556 0.10 -47.35 -11.64
#